data_AF-K1RN19-F1
#
_entry.id   AF-K1RN19-F1
#
_cell.length_a   1.000
_cell.length_b   1.000
_cell.length_c   1.000
_cell.angle_alpha   90.00
_cell.angle_beta   90.00
_cell.angle_gamma   90.00
#
_symmetry.space_group_name_H-M   'P 1'
#
loop_
_entity.id
_entity.type
_entity.pdbx_description
1 polymer ?
#
loop_
_entity_poly.entity_id
_entity_poly.type
_entity_poly.pdbx_seq_one_letter_code
_entity_poly.pdbx_strand_id
1 'polypeptide(L)' 'SRKPLIVTTNLTLEELQHPEDTAHARIYDRLLEMCSPLCFTGENLRKAAAQGKMEQLKRLLAGKEICL' A
#
# COMPACT_ATOMS: atom_id res chain seq x y z
N SER A 1 -2.75 -3.53 28.22
CA SER A 1 -1.77 -4.29 27.43
C SER A 1 -2.48 -5.54 26.90
N ARG A 2 -2.18 -6.04 25.69
CA ARG A 2 -2.91 -7.11 24.93
C ARG A 2 -4.10 -6.68 24.05
N LYS A 3 -4.04 -5.48 23.47
CA LYS A 3 -5.01 -5.11 22.42
C LYS A 3 -4.55 -5.73 21.09
N PRO A 4 -5.47 -6.13 20.20
CA PRO A 4 -5.09 -6.60 18.87
C PRO A 4 -4.33 -5.49 18.12
N LEU A 5 -3.32 -5.89 17.36
CA LEU A 5 -2.47 -5.01 16.57
C LEU A 5 -2.64 -5.35 15.09
N ILE A 6 -2.87 -4.33 14.26
CA ILE A 6 -2.87 -4.45 12.80
C ILE A 6 -1.71 -3.61 12.29
N VAL A 7 -0.83 -4.22 11.49
CA VAL A 7 0.35 -3.57 10.92
C VAL A 7 0.30 -3.71 9.40
N THR A 8 0.65 -2.63 8.71
CA THR A 8 0.86 -2.61 7.26
C THR A 8 2.31 -2.25 6.98
N THR A 9 2.97 -3.00 6.11
CA THR A 9 4.34 -2.74 5.68
C THR A 9 4.47 -3.01 4.18
N ASN A 10 5.44 -2.35 3.55
CA ASN A 10 5.82 -2.65 2.17
C ASN A 10 6.97 -3.65 2.08
N LEU A 11 7.47 -4.14 3.22
CA LEU A 11 8.48 -5.19 3.27
C LEU A 11 7.86 -6.53 2.88
N THR A 12 8.62 -7.30 2.12
CA THR A 12 8.37 -8.70 1.84
C THR A 12 8.51 -9.55 3.11
N LEU A 13 7.97 -10.77 3.06
CA LEU A 13 8.15 -11.70 4.18
C LEU A 13 9.63 -12.05 4.40
N GLU A 14 10.43 -12.11 3.34
CA GLU A 14 11.86 -12.41 3.41
C GLU A 14 12.64 -11.30 4.12
N GLU A 15 12.36 -10.03 3.80
CA GLU A 15 12.97 -8.87 4.47
C GLU A 15 12.58 -8.79 5.96
N LEU A 16 11.36 -9.22 6.32
CA LEU A 16 10.93 -9.30 7.72
C LEU A 16 11.65 -10.42 8.49
N GLN A 17 11.99 -11.52 7.82
CA GLN A 17 12.70 -12.66 8.41
C GLN A 17 14.22 -12.46 8.47
N HIS A 18 14.76 -11.64 7.56
CA HIS A 18 16.21 -11.38 7.45
C HIS A 18 16.53 -9.88 7.53
N PRO A 19 16.24 -9.21 8.66
CA PRO A 19 16.55 -7.80 8.83
C PRO A 19 18.05 -7.55 8.98
N GLU A 20 18.52 -6.39 8.51
CA GLU A 20 19.93 -6.02 8.53
C GLU A 20 20.45 -5.65 9.93
N ASP A 21 19.59 -5.13 10.82
CA ASP A 21 19.98 -4.70 12.15
C ASP A 21 19.22 -5.40 13.29
N THR A 22 19.85 -5.37 14.46
CA THR A 22 19.35 -6.05 15.67
C THR A 22 18.06 -5.42 16.21
N ALA A 23 17.81 -4.13 15.97
CA ALA A 23 16.61 -3.47 16.46
C ALA A 23 15.38 -3.98 15.68
N HIS A 24 15.48 -4.01 14.35
CA HIS A 24 14.45 -4.54 13.48
C HIS A 24 14.25 -6.05 13.68
N ALA A 25 15.33 -6.82 13.90
CA ALA A 25 15.22 -8.24 14.27
C ALA A 25 14.28 -8.46 15.47
N ARG A 26 14.44 -7.66 16.54
CA ARG A 26 13.60 -7.78 17.74
C ARG A 26 12.16 -7.34 17.49
N ILE A 27 11.94 -6.29 16.70
CA ILE A 27 10.59 -5.79 16.40
C ILE A 27 9.85 -6.80 15.52
N TYR A 28 10.48 -7.28 14.46
CA TYR A 28 9.86 -8.17 13.48
C TYR A 28 9.56 -9.54 14.07
N ASP A 29 10.42 -10.07 14.94
CA ASP A 29 10.16 -11.31 15.70
C ASP A 29 8.85 -11.21 16.50
N ARG A 30 8.62 -10.09 17.19
CA ARG A 30 7.37 -9.86 17.93
C ARG A 30 6.16 -9.64 17.04
N LEU A 31 6.34 -9.01 15.89
CA LEU A 31 5.25 -8.87 14.91
C LEU A 31 4.84 -10.21 14.33
N LEU A 32 5.80 -11.07 13.98
CA LEU A 32 5.54 -12.41 13.43
C LEU A 32 4.94 -13.36 14.49
N GLU A 33 5.26 -13.16 15.77
CA GLU A 33 4.63 -13.88 16.89
C GLU A 33 3.13 -13.50 17.04
N MET A 34 2.80 -12.22 16.89
CA MET A 34 1.44 -11.70 17.16
C MET A 34 0.52 -11.65 15.93
N CYS A 35 1.08 -11.58 14.71
CA CYS A 35 0.34 -11.30 13.49
C CYS A 35 0.58 -12.38 12.43
N SER A 36 -0.50 -12.81 11.77
CA SER A 36 -0.39 -13.63 10.55
C SER A 36 -0.14 -12.72 9.33
N PRO A 37 0.94 -12.92 8.56
CA PRO A 37 1.25 -12.08 7.41
C PRO A 37 0.24 -12.30 6.28
N LEU A 38 -0.17 -11.19 5.63
CA LEU A 38 -1.02 -11.19 4.43
C LEU A 38 -0.29 -10.43 3.33
N CYS A 39 -0.07 -11.09 2.18
CA CYS A 39 0.59 -10.48 1.03
C CYS A 39 -0.45 -9.83 0.13
N PHE A 40 -0.32 -8.53 -0.09
CA PHE A 40 -1.15 -7.77 -1.03
C PHE A 40 -0.36 -7.51 -2.30
N THR A 41 -0.82 -8.09 -3.40
CA THR A 41 -0.28 -7.88 -4.76
C THR A 41 -1.30 -7.18 -5.63
N GLY A 42 -0.84 -6.60 -6.75
CA GLY A 42 -1.69 -5.91 -7.71
C GLY A 42 -1.26 -4.49 -8.01
N GLU A 43 -2.08 -3.78 -8.78
CA GLU A 43 -1.79 -2.41 -9.21
C GLU A 43 -1.94 -1.40 -8.08
N ASN A 44 -1.15 -0.32 -8.15
CA ASN A 44 -1.28 0.78 -7.20
C ASN A 44 -2.60 1.52 -7.45
N LEU A 45 -3.56 1.31 -6.56
CA LEU A 45 -4.90 1.93 -6.61
C LEU A 45 -4.84 3.47 -6.73
N ARG A 46 -3.80 4.12 -6.20
CA ARG A 46 -3.60 5.57 -6.35
C ARG A 46 -3.28 5.96 -7.78
N LYS A 47 -2.47 5.17 -8.49
CA LYS A 47 -2.16 5.41 -9.91
C LYS A 47 -3.40 5.20 -10.77
N ALA A 48 -4.15 4.12 -10.53
CA ALA A 48 -5.41 3.86 -11.23
C ALA A 48 -6.43 5.01 -11.02
N ALA A 49 -6.57 5.49 -9.78
CA ALA A 49 -7.44 6.62 -9.48
C ALA A 49 -6.99 7.92 -10.17
N ALA A 50 -5.68 8.19 -10.23
CA ALA A 50 -5.14 9.36 -10.92
C ALA A 50 -5.40 9.32 -12.43
N GLN A 51 -5.22 8.14 -13.06
CA GLN A 51 -5.57 7.93 -14.46
C GLN A 51 -7.07 8.15 -14.69
N GLY A 52 -7.93 7.58 -13.85
CA GLY A 52 -9.39 7.78 -13.94
C GLY A 52 -9.81 9.25 -13.86
N LYS A 53 -9.20 10.02 -12.94
CA LYS A 53 -9.42 11.48 -12.84
C LYS A 53 -9.01 12.24 -14.09
N MET A 54 -7.87 11.86 -14.70
CA MET A 54 -7.41 12.47 -15.95
C MET A 54 -8.35 12.15 -17.12
N GLU A 55 -8.80 10.90 -17.24
CA GLU A 55 -9.77 10.52 -18.27
C GLU A 55 -11.11 11.24 -18.10
N GLN A 56 -11.58 11.41 -16.86
CA GLN A 56 -12.76 12.22 -16.58
C GLN A 56 -12.56 13.69 -17.00
N LEU A 57 -11.40 14.28 -16.70
CA LEU A 57 -11.08 15.65 -17.12
C LEU A 57 -11.09 15.79 -18.65
N LYS A 58 -10.45 14.87 -19.38
CA LYS A 58 -10.46 14.87 -20.85
C LYS A 58 -11.87 14.84 -21.41
N ARG A 59 -12.77 14.00 -20.87
CA ARG A 59 -14.18 13.94 -21.28
C ARG A 59 -14.92 15.26 -21.05
N LEU A 60 -14.68 15.91 -19.91
CA LEU A 60 -15.29 17.20 -19.60
C LEU A 60 -14.79 18.32 -20.52
N LEU A 61 -13.52 18.30 -20.91
CA LEU A 61 -12.94 19.28 -21.82
C LEU A 61 -13.40 19.05 -23.27
N ALA A 62 -13.42 17.80 -23.73
CA ALA A 62 -13.95 17.45 -25.06
C ALA A 62 -15.45 17.81 -25.19
N GLY A 63 -16.24 17.68 -24.12
CA GLY A 63 -17.64 18.13 -24.08
C GLY A 63 -17.83 19.66 -24.01
N LYS A 64 -16.76 20.44 -23.82
CA LYS A 64 -16.80 21.91 -23.73
C LYS A 64 -16.35 22.62 -25.01
N GLU A 65 -15.96 21.90 -26.07
CA GLU A 65 -15.57 22.51 -27.36
C GLU A 65 -16.74 23.10 -28.19
N ILE A 66 -17.95 23.28 -27.64
CA ILE A 66 -19.12 23.83 -28.39
C ILE A 66 -19.66 25.16 -27.79
N CYS A 67 -18.92 25.87 -26.94
CA CYS A 67 -19.35 27.21 -26.49
C CYS A 67 -18.16 28.16 -26.27
N LEU A 68 -17.41 28.44 -27.33
CA LEU A 68 -16.66 29.69 -27.50
C LEU A 68 -16.86 30.17 -28.94
#